data_AF-A0A9R1S356-F1
#
_entry.id   AF-A0A9R1S356-F1
#
_cell.length_a   1.000
_cell.length_b   1.000
_cell.length_c   1.000
_cell.angle_alpha   90.00
_cell.angle_beta   90.00
_cell.angle_gamma   90.00
#
_symmetry.space_group_name_H-M   'P 1'
#
loop_
_entity.id
_entity.type
_entity.pdbx_description
1 polymer ?
#
loop_
_entity_poly.entity_id
_entity_poly.type
_entity_poly.pdbx_seq_one_letter_code
_entity_poly.pdbx_strand_id
1 'polypeptide(L)'
;MPSSTIRSISITVSDDDGATAPRRTRAGRRKVVRSLGQRAVRLVARWWPILLLLPAVALLLFEASRLRASPSPPPVSSSLGRLDPTTRLVHGVREPCLKFLSPKSIENLVFHEGSGLNAVVKRIIYKTDDDDYDSHHSEANSTYLLQHAEATRFNLFTGFQTVPEREESFKVNETVSVHCGFYSDNGGFKISVGDVRYMRTCKVVVSTCAFGGGDDLYQPIGMVNSSIGKVCYVAFWDEVTLSTQEAEGKLTGENEMIGRWRIIVVKNLPFVDQRLNGKIPKMLTHRLFPEASYSIWVDSKYQFRRDPIGVLEALLWRTNSTFAISEHGARTNIYDEGKAIVQKHKATPEEVEVQLTQYRQDGMPDEKRLHGLKALAEASIIVRELTPLTNHFMCAWFNEVVRFTSRDQLSFPYVLWRLNMPGINMFPVCTRRDLVNSLGHTRKVKPLTQTNSDSSAA
;
A
#
# COMPACT_ATOMS: atom_id res chain seq x y z
N MET A 1 -8.05 -66.31 -29.85
CA MET A 1 -7.92 -66.36 -28.37
C MET A 1 -8.08 -64.96 -27.83
N PRO A 2 -9.19 -64.66 -27.13
CA PRO A 2 -9.61 -63.29 -26.86
C PRO A 2 -9.38 -62.82 -25.41
N SER A 3 -9.11 -61.52 -25.33
CA SER A 3 -9.65 -60.48 -24.42
C SER A 3 -9.67 -60.69 -22.90
N SER A 4 -9.00 -59.75 -22.23
CA SER A 4 -8.79 -59.66 -20.79
C SER A 4 -9.84 -58.79 -20.08
N THR A 5 -10.46 -59.41 -19.07
CA THR A 5 -10.78 -58.91 -17.72
C THR A 5 -11.57 -57.61 -17.50
N ILE A 6 -12.84 -57.79 -17.11
CA ILE A 6 -13.56 -56.97 -16.12
C ILE A 6 -13.82 -57.88 -14.91
N ARG A 7 -13.43 -57.46 -13.70
CA ARG A 7 -13.73 -58.16 -12.43
C ARG A 7 -14.93 -57.49 -11.75
N SER A 8 -16.01 -58.25 -11.60
CA SER A 8 -17.09 -58.03 -10.65
C SER A 8 -17.21 -59.27 -9.77
N ILE A 9 -17.13 -59.14 -8.44
CA ILE A 9 -17.57 -60.20 -7.51
C ILE A 9 -18.17 -59.57 -6.25
N SER A 10 -19.48 -59.79 -6.12
CA SER A 10 -20.31 -59.87 -4.92
C SER A 10 -20.10 -61.18 -4.16
N ILE A 11 -20.38 -61.23 -2.85
CA ILE A 11 -20.85 -62.40 -2.05
C ILE A 11 -21.13 -61.85 -0.62
N THR A 12 -22.35 -61.80 -0.09
CA THR A 12 -23.30 -62.84 0.42
C THR A 12 -22.88 -63.58 1.70
N VAL A 13 -23.87 -63.66 2.57
CA VAL A 13 -23.98 -64.18 3.95
C VAL A 13 -23.82 -65.71 4.00
N SER A 14 -23.30 -66.23 5.13
CA SER A 14 -23.61 -67.58 5.61
C SER A 14 -23.61 -67.61 7.14
N ASP A 15 -24.70 -68.16 7.69
CA ASP A 15 -24.83 -68.67 9.06
C ASP A 15 -24.10 -70.01 9.21
N ASP A 16 -23.75 -70.40 10.45
CA ASP A 16 -23.78 -71.81 10.86
C ASP A 16 -23.93 -72.02 12.40
N ASP A 17 -24.99 -72.78 12.70
CA ASP A 17 -25.41 -73.73 13.74
C ASP A 17 -24.75 -73.94 15.14
N GLY A 18 -25.61 -74.39 16.10
CA GLY A 18 -25.15 -75.01 17.36
C GLY A 18 -26.16 -75.37 18.48
N ALA A 19 -27.23 -76.13 18.18
CA ALA A 19 -27.93 -77.18 18.97
C ALA A 19 -28.27 -77.12 20.50
N THR A 20 -29.44 -77.72 20.81
CA THR A 20 -29.96 -78.44 22.02
C THR A 20 -30.83 -77.73 23.10
N ALA A 21 -32.02 -78.33 23.31
CA ALA A 21 -33.06 -78.06 24.35
C ALA A 21 -32.94 -79.08 25.52
N PRO A 22 -33.82 -79.18 26.56
CA PRO A 22 -35.07 -78.46 26.87
C PRO A 22 -35.34 -78.16 28.39
N ARG A 23 -36.59 -77.73 28.70
CA ARG A 23 -37.42 -77.90 29.92
C ARG A 23 -37.73 -76.68 30.82
N ARG A 24 -39.05 -76.50 31.01
CA ARG A 24 -39.77 -75.56 31.89
C ARG A 24 -39.71 -75.94 33.37
N THR A 25 -39.74 -74.94 34.26
CA THR A 25 -40.48 -74.97 35.55
C THR A 25 -40.81 -73.56 36.06
N ARG A 26 -41.79 -73.51 36.96
CA ARG A 26 -42.66 -72.41 37.38
C ARG A 26 -42.01 -71.32 38.26
N ALA A 27 -42.51 -70.10 38.04
CA ALA A 27 -42.93 -69.05 38.97
C ALA A 27 -42.31 -68.97 40.39
N GLY A 28 -41.66 -67.84 40.65
CA GLY A 28 -41.50 -67.25 41.99
C GLY A 28 -41.85 -65.76 41.96
N ARG A 29 -42.94 -65.37 42.63
CA ARG A 29 -43.30 -63.96 42.90
C ARG A 29 -42.23 -63.33 43.81
N ARG A 30 -41.64 -62.20 43.40
CA ARG A 30 -41.11 -61.19 44.34
C ARG A 30 -41.47 -59.78 43.89
N LYS A 31 -42.09 -59.05 44.82
CA LYS A 31 -42.44 -57.63 44.74
C LYS A 31 -41.17 -56.76 44.80
N VAL A 32 -41.14 -55.77 43.89
CA VAL A 32 -40.76 -54.34 44.07
C VAL A 32 -39.46 -54.02 44.80
N VAL A 33 -38.51 -53.43 44.06
CA VAL A 33 -37.85 -52.16 44.46
C VAL A 33 -37.73 -51.28 43.21
N ARG A 34 -38.61 -50.27 43.09
CA ARG A 34 -38.40 -49.16 42.14
C ARG A 34 -37.22 -48.35 42.67
N SER A 35 -36.06 -48.47 42.05
CA SER A 35 -34.86 -47.75 42.48
C SER A 35 -34.95 -46.26 42.13
N LEU A 36 -34.50 -45.41 43.06
CA LEU A 36 -34.45 -43.95 42.94
C LEU A 36 -33.71 -43.44 41.68
N GLY A 37 -32.92 -44.29 41.00
CA GLY A 37 -32.12 -43.93 39.83
C GLY A 37 -32.95 -43.43 38.63
N GLN A 38 -34.13 -44.00 38.38
CA GLN A 38 -34.96 -43.59 37.22
C GLN A 38 -35.63 -42.21 37.36
N ARG A 39 -35.72 -41.67 38.58
CA ARG A 39 -36.23 -40.31 38.84
C ARG A 39 -35.11 -39.27 38.69
N ALA A 40 -33.91 -39.59 39.17
CA ALA A 40 -32.73 -38.75 39.02
C ALA A 40 -32.33 -38.59 37.55
N VAL A 41 -32.33 -39.68 36.77
CA VAL A 41 -32.01 -39.64 35.33
C VAL A 41 -33.02 -38.79 34.55
N ARG A 42 -34.31 -38.82 34.90
CA ARG A 42 -35.34 -37.99 34.28
C ARG A 42 -35.25 -36.51 34.67
N LEU A 43 -34.80 -36.20 35.88
CA LEU A 43 -34.53 -34.81 36.29
C LEU A 43 -33.29 -34.27 35.57
N VAL A 44 -32.20 -35.03 35.52
CA VAL A 44 -31.00 -34.62 34.76
C VAL A 44 -31.34 -34.44 33.28
N ALA A 45 -32.04 -35.38 32.64
CA ALA A 45 -32.44 -35.26 31.23
C ALA A 45 -33.48 -34.15 30.94
N ARG A 46 -34.18 -33.63 31.95
CA ARG A 46 -35.14 -32.52 31.79
C ARG A 46 -34.47 -31.15 31.96
N TRP A 47 -33.42 -31.08 32.77
CA TRP A 47 -32.74 -29.83 33.11
C TRP A 47 -31.36 -29.68 32.47
N TRP A 48 -30.81 -30.73 31.83
CA TRP A 48 -29.54 -30.64 31.10
C TRP A 48 -29.48 -29.57 30.00
N PRO A 49 -30.55 -29.26 29.23
CA PRO A 49 -30.45 -28.22 28.21
C PRO A 49 -30.34 -26.86 28.88
N ILE A 50 -31.02 -26.66 30.02
CA ILE A 50 -31.00 -25.43 30.80
C ILE A 50 -29.63 -25.23 31.46
N LEU A 51 -29.03 -26.31 31.99
CA LEU A 51 -27.67 -26.29 32.55
C LEU A 51 -26.58 -26.02 31.49
N LEU A 52 -26.82 -26.36 30.21
CA LEU A 52 -25.93 -26.03 29.10
C LEU A 52 -26.19 -24.63 28.50
N LEU A 53 -27.46 -24.20 28.44
CA LEU A 53 -27.85 -22.90 27.89
C LEU A 53 -27.52 -21.74 28.83
N LEU A 54 -27.66 -21.90 30.14
CA LEU A 54 -27.39 -20.81 31.10
C LEU A 54 -25.95 -20.30 31.04
N PRO A 55 -24.90 -21.15 31.04
CA PRO A 55 -23.52 -20.70 30.87
C PRO A 55 -23.27 -20.06 29.51
N ALA A 56 -23.86 -20.58 28.43
CA ALA A 56 -23.71 -20.03 27.09
C ALA A 56 -24.36 -18.64 26.95
N VAL A 57 -25.55 -18.46 27.52
CA VAL A 57 -26.24 -17.16 27.59
C VAL A 57 -25.47 -16.20 28.49
N ALA A 58 -24.93 -16.66 29.62
CA ALA A 58 -24.10 -15.84 30.49
C ALA A 58 -22.80 -15.38 29.80
N LEU A 59 -22.15 -16.27 29.02
CA LEU A 59 -20.99 -15.93 28.19
C LEU A 59 -21.35 -14.93 27.08
N LEU A 60 -22.50 -15.11 26.41
CA LEU A 60 -22.99 -14.16 25.41
C LEU A 60 -23.29 -12.79 26.02
N LEU A 61 -23.92 -12.73 27.19
CA LEU A 61 -24.19 -11.50 27.91
C LEU A 61 -22.89 -10.85 28.43
N PHE A 62 -21.92 -11.65 28.87
CA PHE A 62 -20.60 -11.19 29.28
C PHE A 62 -19.82 -10.58 28.11
N GLU A 63 -19.76 -11.27 26.96
CA GLU A 63 -19.14 -10.74 25.74
C GLU A 63 -19.88 -9.50 25.21
N ALA A 64 -21.22 -9.49 25.25
CA ALA A 64 -22.01 -8.31 24.91
C ALA A 64 -21.74 -7.14 25.86
N SER A 65 -21.49 -7.40 27.14
CA SER A 65 -21.10 -6.37 28.11
C SER A 65 -19.69 -5.83 27.87
N ARG A 66 -18.74 -6.66 27.42
CA ARG A 66 -17.39 -6.23 26.99
C ARG A 66 -17.44 -5.39 25.72
N LEU A 67 -18.32 -5.70 24.78
CA LEU A 67 -18.57 -4.89 23.58
C LEU A 67 -19.14 -3.51 23.93
N ARG A 68 -19.95 -3.41 25.00
CA ARG A 68 -20.54 -2.15 25.49
C ARG A 68 -19.59 -1.35 26.39
N ALA A 69 -18.61 -2.02 27.02
CA ALA A 69 -17.58 -1.42 27.86
C ALA A 69 -16.32 -0.99 27.07
N SER A 70 -16.22 -1.34 25.78
CA SER A 70 -15.29 -0.65 24.90
C SER A 70 -15.72 0.80 24.80
N PRO A 71 -14.88 1.77 25.18
CA PRO A 71 -15.20 3.17 24.93
C PRO A 71 -15.47 3.31 23.43
N SER A 72 -16.66 3.79 23.09
CA SER A 72 -16.93 4.22 21.73
C SER A 72 -15.77 5.14 21.33
N PRO A 73 -15.15 4.95 20.15
CA PRO A 73 -14.23 5.94 19.65
C PRO A 73 -14.95 7.29 19.71
N PRO A 74 -14.27 8.36 20.16
CA PRO A 74 -14.88 9.67 20.22
C PRO A 74 -15.55 9.94 18.87
N PRO A 75 -16.74 10.57 18.84
CA PRO A 75 -17.42 10.89 17.60
C PRO A 75 -16.38 11.51 16.66
N VAL A 76 -16.33 11.02 15.42
CA VAL A 76 -15.43 11.53 14.39
C VAL A 76 -15.84 12.97 14.13
N SER A 77 -15.30 13.90 14.94
CA SER A 77 -15.20 15.30 14.58
C SER A 77 -14.59 15.31 13.19
N SER A 78 -15.29 15.88 12.22
CA SER A 78 -14.77 16.00 10.87
C SER A 78 -13.42 16.70 10.95
N SER A 79 -12.35 15.97 10.64
CA SER A 79 -10.99 16.50 10.66
C SER A 79 -10.75 17.48 9.51
N LEU A 80 -11.69 17.55 8.56
CA LEU A 80 -11.67 18.42 7.40
C LEU A 80 -11.56 19.90 7.82
N GLY A 81 -10.62 20.63 7.22
CA GLY A 81 -10.45 22.06 7.51
C GLY A 81 -9.67 22.38 8.79
N ARG A 82 -9.28 21.38 9.60
CA ARG A 82 -8.54 21.64 10.84
C ARG A 82 -7.13 22.16 10.57
N LEU A 83 -6.74 23.24 11.23
CA LEU A 83 -5.39 23.84 11.16
C LEU A 83 -4.59 23.77 12.48
N ASP A 84 -5.24 23.49 13.61
CA ASP A 84 -4.57 23.48 14.93
C ASP A 84 -3.36 22.56 14.94
N PRO A 85 -2.22 22.98 15.53
CA PRO A 85 -1.05 22.12 15.65
C PRO A 85 -1.39 20.84 16.42
N THR A 86 -0.94 19.72 15.88
CA THR A 86 -0.90 18.45 16.59
C THR A 86 0.17 18.56 17.66
N THR A 87 -0.17 18.20 18.90
CA THR A 87 0.76 18.26 20.04
C THR A 87 1.10 16.86 20.53
N ARG A 88 2.26 16.74 21.17
CA ARG A 88 2.71 15.55 21.90
C ARG A 88 3.12 15.96 23.31
N LEU A 89 3.02 15.02 24.25
CA LEU A 89 3.52 15.21 25.60
C LEU A 89 5.02 14.88 25.63
N VAL A 90 5.83 15.84 26.04
CA VAL A 90 7.26 15.68 26.28
C VAL A 90 7.52 16.12 27.73
N HIS A 91 7.95 15.19 28.58
CA HIS A 91 8.17 15.46 30.02
C HIS A 91 6.98 16.16 30.72
N GLY A 92 5.75 15.78 30.38
CA GLY A 92 4.53 16.38 30.96
C GLY A 92 4.08 17.71 30.32
N VAL A 93 4.88 18.31 29.43
CA VAL A 93 4.54 19.54 28.72
C VAL A 93 3.97 19.20 27.34
N ARG A 94 2.85 19.84 26.97
CA ARG A 94 2.30 19.72 25.60
C ARG A 94 3.11 20.61 24.66
N GLU A 95 3.77 20.00 23.70
CA GLU A 95 4.55 20.69 22.67
C GLU A 95 4.04 20.35 21.26
N PRO A 96 4.14 21.27 20.28
CA PRO A 96 3.85 20.96 18.89
C PRO A 96 4.71 19.81 18.35
N CYS A 97 4.11 18.94 17.54
CA CYS A 97 4.79 17.82 16.91
C CYS A 97 5.77 18.26 15.83
N LEU A 98 5.49 19.39 15.19
CA LEU A 98 6.37 20.05 14.25
C LEU A 98 6.29 21.55 14.49
N LYS A 99 7.46 22.20 14.62
CA LYS A 99 7.55 23.65 14.81
C LYS A 99 7.74 24.29 13.44
N PHE A 100 6.74 25.03 12.98
CA PHE A 100 6.82 25.81 11.75
C PHE A 100 7.30 27.23 12.03
N LEU A 101 7.95 27.81 11.03
CA LEU A 101 8.19 29.25 11.01
C LEU A 101 6.88 30.03 10.96
N SER A 102 6.92 31.28 11.42
CA SER A 102 5.76 32.18 11.33
C SER A 102 5.42 32.47 9.86
N PRO A 103 4.15 32.80 9.53
CA PRO A 103 3.77 33.21 8.18
C PRO A 103 4.68 34.29 7.58
N LYS A 104 5.00 35.33 8.36
CA LYS A 104 5.89 36.42 7.97
C LYS A 104 7.33 35.95 7.71
N SER A 105 7.79 34.94 8.44
CA SER A 105 9.11 34.34 8.21
C SER A 105 9.13 33.52 6.91
N ILE A 106 8.05 32.80 6.61
CA ILE A 106 7.91 32.00 5.38
C ILE A 106 7.92 32.88 4.13
N GLU A 107 7.27 34.05 4.18
CA GLU A 107 7.25 35.02 3.07
C GLU A 107 8.65 35.42 2.59
N ASN A 108 9.61 35.49 3.52
CA ASN A 108 10.99 35.90 3.27
C ASN A 108 11.94 34.73 2.96
N LEU A 109 11.46 33.49 2.92
CA LEU A 109 12.30 32.34 2.58
C LEU A 109 12.65 32.37 1.09
N VAL A 110 13.94 32.15 0.83
CA VAL A 110 14.50 31.96 -0.51
C VAL A 110 14.80 30.49 -0.68
N PHE A 111 14.46 29.93 -1.84
CA PHE A 111 14.81 28.55 -2.16
C PHE A 111 16.33 28.45 -2.31
N HIS A 112 16.93 27.48 -1.61
CA HIS A 112 18.35 27.18 -1.82
C HIS A 112 18.49 26.45 -3.16
N GLU A 113 19.37 26.95 -4.04
CA GLU A 113 19.85 26.13 -5.15
C GLU A 113 20.75 25.04 -4.57
N GLY A 114 20.46 23.79 -4.93
CA GLY A 114 20.99 22.59 -4.27
C GLY A 114 22.50 22.62 -4.05
N SER A 115 22.95 22.21 -2.88
CA SER A 115 24.37 22.10 -2.50
C SER A 115 25.05 20.93 -3.22
N GLY A 116 25.20 21.02 -4.54
CA GLY A 116 25.77 19.97 -5.41
C GLY A 116 27.25 19.65 -5.19
N LEU A 117 27.86 20.11 -4.10
CA LEU A 117 29.31 20.07 -3.91
C LEU A 117 29.83 18.76 -3.29
N ASN A 118 28.98 17.90 -2.71
CA ASN A 118 29.42 16.66 -2.04
C ASN A 118 28.56 15.40 -2.30
N ALA A 119 27.75 15.37 -3.36
CA ALA A 119 26.91 14.20 -3.67
C ALA A 119 27.73 13.08 -4.32
N VAL A 120 27.63 11.85 -3.78
CA VAL A 120 28.27 10.65 -4.35
C VAL A 120 27.73 10.36 -5.75
N VAL A 121 26.42 10.47 -5.96
CA VAL A 121 25.78 10.38 -7.28
C VAL A 121 25.67 11.79 -7.85
N LYS A 122 26.36 12.04 -8.95
CA LYS A 122 26.38 13.33 -9.67
C LYS A 122 25.42 13.34 -10.85
N ARG A 123 25.16 12.18 -11.45
CA ARG A 123 24.35 12.05 -12.67
C ARG A 123 23.58 10.73 -12.69
N ILE A 124 22.33 10.77 -13.16
CA ILE A 124 21.57 9.58 -13.54
C ILE A 124 21.40 9.54 -15.05
N ILE A 125 21.60 8.35 -15.61
CA ILE A 125 21.24 8.01 -16.98
C ILE A 125 20.04 7.07 -16.89
N TYR A 126 18.90 7.51 -17.40
CA TYR A 126 17.71 6.66 -17.47
C TYR A 126 17.85 5.75 -18.70
N LYS A 127 17.71 4.45 -18.50
CA LYS A 127 17.73 3.49 -19.61
C LYS A 127 16.49 3.69 -20.49
N THR A 128 16.70 3.73 -21.78
CA THR A 128 15.69 3.85 -22.85
C THR A 128 16.15 3.00 -24.02
N ASP A 129 15.24 2.28 -24.67
CA ASP A 129 15.53 1.56 -25.90
C ASP A 129 14.62 2.08 -27.02
N ASP A 130 15.23 2.46 -28.14
CA ASP A 130 14.54 2.76 -29.41
C ASP A 130 14.52 1.53 -30.35
N ASP A 131 15.41 0.56 -30.14
CA ASP A 131 15.55 -0.65 -30.95
C ASP A 131 15.70 -1.91 -30.06
N ASP A 132 15.06 -3.00 -30.48
CA ASP A 132 15.25 -4.39 -30.00
C ASP A 132 14.30 -4.93 -28.91
N TYR A 133 12.99 -4.89 -29.19
CA TYR A 133 11.98 -5.65 -28.43
C TYR A 133 12.07 -7.17 -28.67
N ASP A 134 12.73 -7.62 -29.74
CA ASP A 134 12.67 -9.00 -30.22
C ASP A 134 13.84 -9.90 -29.76
N SER A 135 15.00 -9.38 -29.35
CA SER A 135 16.16 -10.24 -29.03
C SER A 135 16.21 -10.79 -27.60
N HIS A 136 15.52 -10.18 -26.63
CA HIS A 136 15.67 -10.52 -25.20
C HIS A 136 14.66 -11.56 -24.66
N HIS A 137 13.79 -12.12 -25.51
CA HIS A 137 12.75 -13.05 -25.09
C HIS A 137 13.20 -14.50 -24.83
N SER A 138 14.50 -14.82 -24.85
CA SER A 138 15.00 -16.20 -24.74
C SER A 138 15.40 -16.66 -23.33
N GLU A 139 15.43 -15.79 -22.30
CA GLU A 139 15.95 -16.17 -20.96
C GLU A 139 14.97 -16.05 -19.78
N ALA A 140 13.70 -15.68 -20.00
CA ALA A 140 12.71 -15.57 -18.91
C ALA A 140 12.12 -16.94 -18.49
N ASN A 141 12.95 -17.84 -17.97
CA ASN A 141 12.51 -19.10 -17.33
C ASN A 141 11.96 -18.89 -15.90
N SER A 142 11.07 -17.91 -15.71
CA SER A 142 10.30 -17.77 -14.46
C SER A 142 8.84 -17.46 -14.78
N THR A 143 8.00 -18.48 -14.61
CA THR A 143 6.55 -18.47 -14.83
C THR A 143 5.83 -17.35 -14.07
N TYR A 144 6.44 -16.82 -13.00
CA TYR A 144 5.90 -15.74 -12.16
C TYR A 144 6.03 -14.34 -12.79
N LEU A 145 7.17 -14.06 -13.46
CA LEU A 145 7.34 -12.79 -14.19
C LEU A 145 6.48 -12.77 -15.47
N LEU A 146 6.24 -13.92 -16.08
CA LEU A 146 5.33 -14.06 -17.23
C LEU A 146 3.87 -13.73 -16.86
N GLN A 147 3.39 -14.14 -15.68
CA GLN A 147 2.06 -13.74 -15.19
C GLN A 147 1.92 -12.24 -14.92
N HIS A 148 3.01 -11.54 -14.54
CA HIS A 148 3.02 -10.08 -14.42
C HIS A 148 3.26 -9.38 -15.77
N ALA A 149 3.96 -10.02 -16.71
CA ALA A 149 4.25 -9.50 -18.05
C ALA A 149 3.05 -9.58 -19.00
N GLU A 150 2.07 -10.45 -18.74
CA GLU A 150 0.77 -10.45 -19.44
C GLU A 150 -0.05 -9.16 -19.19
N ALA A 151 0.37 -8.31 -18.24
CA ALA A 151 -0.14 -6.95 -18.09
C ALA A 151 0.34 -6.07 -19.26
N THR A 152 -0.55 -5.83 -20.21
CA THR A 152 -0.26 -5.12 -21.46
C THR A 152 0.46 -3.78 -21.18
N ARG A 153 1.61 -3.56 -21.84
CA ARG A 153 2.51 -2.38 -21.76
C ARG A 153 3.44 -2.26 -20.55
N PHE A 154 3.44 -3.20 -19.60
CA PHE A 154 4.41 -3.21 -18.49
C PHE A 154 5.87 -3.07 -18.98
N ASN A 155 6.30 -3.99 -19.86
CA ASN A 155 7.68 -3.99 -20.39
C ASN A 155 7.97 -2.75 -21.23
N LEU A 156 6.99 -2.21 -21.95
CA LEU A 156 7.16 -0.98 -22.72
C LEU A 156 7.30 0.26 -21.81
N PHE A 157 6.73 0.24 -20.61
CA PHE A 157 6.84 1.37 -19.67
C PHE A 157 8.10 1.32 -18.82
N THR A 158 8.43 0.17 -18.24
CA THR A 158 9.55 0.06 -17.28
C THR A 158 10.79 -0.63 -17.84
N GLY A 159 10.68 -1.27 -19.00
CA GLY A 159 11.67 -2.22 -19.49
C GLY A 159 11.59 -3.54 -18.74
N PHE A 160 12.40 -4.50 -19.19
CA PHE A 160 12.65 -5.76 -18.48
C PHE A 160 14.00 -5.67 -17.78
N GLN A 161 13.99 -5.39 -16.48
CA GLN A 161 15.23 -5.40 -15.70
C GLN A 161 15.61 -6.85 -15.34
N THR A 162 16.73 -7.32 -15.83
CA THR A 162 17.29 -8.64 -15.45
C THR A 162 17.78 -8.65 -13.99
N VAL A 163 18.03 -9.83 -13.42
CA VAL A 163 18.58 -9.93 -12.05
C VAL A 163 19.96 -9.28 -11.93
N PRO A 164 20.92 -9.47 -12.87
CA PRO A 164 22.20 -8.75 -12.82
C PRO A 164 22.04 -7.23 -12.88
N GLU A 165 21.14 -6.71 -13.72
CA GLU A 165 20.87 -5.27 -13.78
C GLU A 165 20.18 -4.72 -12.54
N ARG A 166 19.36 -5.54 -11.87
CA ARG A 166 18.83 -5.21 -10.54
C ARG A 166 19.96 -5.04 -9.54
N GLU A 167 20.89 -6.00 -9.49
CA GLU A 167 22.04 -5.92 -8.58
C GLU A 167 22.95 -4.72 -8.89
N GLU A 168 23.18 -4.43 -10.17
CA GLU A 168 23.92 -3.25 -10.61
C GLU A 168 23.23 -1.95 -10.19
N SER A 169 21.90 -1.90 -10.24
CA SER A 169 21.14 -0.69 -9.86
C SER A 169 21.26 -0.31 -8.39
N PHE A 170 21.77 -1.21 -7.52
CA PHE A 170 22.04 -0.92 -6.12
C PHE A 170 23.49 -0.47 -5.86
N LYS A 171 24.35 -0.42 -6.88
CA LYS A 171 25.71 0.12 -6.74
C LYS A 171 25.68 1.64 -6.88
N VAL A 172 26.27 2.34 -5.90
CA VAL A 172 26.29 3.81 -5.85
C VAL A 172 27.59 4.32 -6.44
N ASN A 173 27.53 4.80 -7.69
CA ASN A 173 28.66 5.38 -8.43
C ASN A 173 28.39 6.85 -8.76
N GLU A 174 29.39 7.59 -9.25
CA GLU A 174 29.21 9.00 -9.67
C GLU A 174 28.16 9.17 -10.77
N THR A 175 28.12 8.23 -11.70
CA THR A 175 27.08 8.12 -12.73
C THR A 175 26.39 6.77 -12.59
N VAL A 176 25.07 6.79 -12.46
CA VAL A 176 24.25 5.57 -12.32
C VAL A 176 23.34 5.42 -13.53
N SER A 177 23.32 4.24 -14.14
CA SER A 177 22.35 3.87 -15.17
C SER A 177 21.23 3.02 -14.56
N VAL A 178 19.97 3.42 -14.72
CA VAL A 178 18.84 2.75 -14.07
C VAL A 178 17.56 2.79 -14.90
N HIS A 179 16.79 1.70 -14.87
CA HIS A 179 15.41 1.67 -15.35
C HIS A 179 14.54 2.53 -14.42
N CYS A 180 13.73 3.46 -14.95
CA CYS A 180 12.96 4.38 -14.10
C CYS A 180 11.70 4.93 -14.76
N GLY A 181 10.91 4.04 -15.35
CA GLY A 181 9.72 4.40 -16.14
C GLY A 181 10.04 5.21 -17.41
N PHE A 182 9.10 5.24 -18.35
CA PHE A 182 9.28 5.80 -19.69
C PHE A 182 10.49 5.18 -20.41
N TYR A 183 10.59 3.85 -20.36
CA TYR A 183 11.59 3.04 -21.06
C TYR A 183 11.43 3.11 -22.58
N SER A 184 10.18 3.06 -23.06
CA SER A 184 9.83 3.28 -24.47
C SER A 184 8.72 4.33 -24.57
N ASP A 185 8.73 5.08 -25.68
CA ASP A 185 7.65 6.00 -26.03
C ASP A 185 6.29 5.30 -26.17
N ASN A 186 6.26 4.00 -26.41
CA ASN A 186 5.03 3.21 -26.49
C ASN A 186 4.53 2.69 -25.13
N GLY A 187 5.26 2.98 -24.04
CA GLY A 187 5.00 2.48 -22.69
C GLY A 187 3.71 2.94 -22.02
N GLY A 188 3.04 3.97 -22.53
CA GLY A 188 1.83 4.52 -21.92
C GLY A 188 2.08 5.68 -20.97
N PHE A 189 1.17 5.91 -20.02
CA PHE A 189 1.12 7.09 -19.12
C PHE A 189 1.18 8.42 -19.90
N LYS A 190 0.29 8.57 -20.88
CA LYS A 190 0.27 9.72 -21.80
C LYS A 190 -0.37 10.93 -21.13
N ILE A 191 0.35 12.05 -21.17
CA ILE A 191 -0.06 13.36 -20.66
C ILE A 191 -0.20 14.31 -21.84
N SER A 192 -1.15 15.26 -21.77
CA SER A 192 -1.35 16.25 -22.84
C SER A 192 -0.11 17.14 -23.02
N VAL A 193 0.12 17.65 -24.23
CA VAL A 193 1.25 18.56 -24.50
C VAL A 193 1.15 19.84 -23.66
N GLY A 194 -0.07 20.32 -23.42
CA GLY A 194 -0.34 21.48 -22.55
C GLY A 194 0.10 21.22 -21.11
N ASP A 195 -0.25 20.05 -20.57
CA ASP A 195 0.14 19.65 -19.21
C ASP A 195 1.63 19.40 -19.08
N VAL A 196 2.27 18.74 -20.05
CA VAL A 196 3.73 18.59 -20.08
C VAL A 196 4.41 19.96 -20.03
N ARG A 197 3.90 20.94 -20.78
CA ARG A 197 4.41 22.31 -20.74
C ARG A 197 4.19 22.96 -19.37
N TYR A 198 3.00 22.81 -18.77
CA TYR A 198 2.70 23.32 -17.44
C TYR A 198 3.65 22.73 -16.38
N MET A 199 3.84 21.41 -16.39
CA MET A 199 4.68 20.69 -15.42
C MET A 199 6.15 21.13 -15.50
N ARG A 200 6.65 21.49 -16.69
CA ARG A 200 8.00 22.06 -16.86
C ARG A 200 8.16 23.46 -16.25
N THR A 201 7.08 24.17 -15.93
CA THR A 201 7.19 25.49 -15.26
C THR A 201 7.34 25.37 -13.74
N CYS A 202 7.06 24.20 -13.18
CA CYS A 202 7.03 23.99 -11.74
C CYS A 202 8.43 23.84 -11.14
N LYS A 203 8.82 24.75 -10.24
CA LYS A 203 10.05 24.64 -9.43
C LYS A 203 9.82 23.90 -8.11
N VAL A 204 8.62 24.02 -7.54
CA VAL A 204 8.16 23.25 -6.38
C VAL A 204 6.79 22.69 -6.71
N VAL A 205 6.57 21.40 -6.42
CA VAL A 205 5.30 20.73 -6.68
C VAL A 205 4.76 20.01 -5.46
N VAL A 206 3.50 20.25 -5.13
CA VAL A 206 2.69 19.39 -4.28
C VAL A 206 1.83 18.54 -5.22
N SER A 207 1.92 17.21 -5.10
CA SER A 207 1.17 16.30 -5.97
C SER A 207 0.39 15.23 -5.21
N THR A 208 -0.74 14.86 -5.80
CA THR A 208 -1.57 13.72 -5.39
C THR A 208 -2.08 12.98 -6.64
N CYS A 209 -2.68 11.80 -6.47
CA CYS A 209 -3.37 11.11 -7.55
C CYS A 209 -4.59 10.34 -7.07
N ALA A 210 -5.56 10.17 -7.95
CA ALA A 210 -6.64 9.19 -7.80
C ALA A 210 -6.86 8.52 -9.16
N PHE A 211 -6.83 7.18 -9.18
CA PHE A 211 -7.08 6.37 -10.37
C PHE A 211 -8.17 5.34 -10.08
N GLY A 212 -8.98 5.01 -11.09
CA GLY A 212 -10.10 4.08 -10.97
C GLY A 212 -11.32 4.61 -10.21
N GLY A 213 -11.57 5.93 -10.23
CA GLY A 213 -12.73 6.53 -9.55
C GLY A 213 -12.57 6.59 -8.03
N GLY A 214 -11.32 6.73 -7.55
CA GLY A 214 -10.91 6.61 -6.16
C GLY A 214 -11.42 7.71 -5.21
N ASP A 215 -10.51 8.24 -4.40
CA ASP A 215 -10.85 9.19 -3.33
C ASP A 215 -11.31 10.55 -3.86
N ASP A 216 -11.93 11.34 -2.98
CA ASP A 216 -12.27 12.74 -3.24
C ASP A 216 -11.00 13.63 -3.31
N LEU A 217 -11.12 14.77 -3.99
CA LEU A 217 -10.06 15.77 -4.13
C LEU A 217 -10.19 16.85 -3.05
N TYR A 218 -9.48 16.65 -1.95
CA TYR A 218 -9.47 17.62 -0.86
C TYR A 218 -8.57 18.82 -1.16
N GLN A 219 -9.12 20.03 -1.01
CA GLN A 219 -8.38 21.27 -1.23
C GLN A 219 -7.28 21.46 -0.17
N PRO A 220 -6.05 21.83 -0.56
CA PRO A 220 -5.01 22.13 0.40
C PRO A 220 -5.35 23.42 1.15
N ILE A 221 -4.99 23.46 2.44
CA ILE A 221 -5.31 24.56 3.36
C ILE A 221 -4.08 24.99 4.16
N GLY A 222 -4.12 26.19 4.73
CA GLY A 222 -3.07 26.68 5.64
C GLY A 222 -1.80 27.21 4.96
N MET A 223 -1.87 27.53 3.66
CA MET A 223 -0.79 28.17 2.93
C MET A 223 -0.86 29.69 3.03
N VAL A 224 0.30 30.34 3.06
CA VAL A 224 0.39 31.81 3.00
C VAL A 224 0.26 32.28 1.55
N ASN A 225 -0.24 33.51 1.36
CA ASN A 225 -0.53 34.03 0.02
C ASN A 225 0.70 34.07 -0.91
N SER A 226 1.87 34.41 -0.35
CA SER A 226 3.14 34.45 -1.09
C SER A 226 3.58 33.09 -1.61
N SER A 227 3.15 31.99 -0.98
CA SER A 227 3.52 30.63 -1.37
C SER A 227 2.65 30.09 -2.50
N ILE A 228 1.41 30.58 -2.64
CA ILE A 228 0.45 30.07 -3.63
C ILE A 228 1.00 30.23 -5.05
N GLY A 229 1.62 31.37 -5.38
CA GLY A 229 2.20 31.61 -6.70
C GLY A 229 3.57 30.96 -6.94
N LYS A 230 4.19 30.38 -5.90
CA LYS A 230 5.53 29.77 -5.98
C LYS A 230 5.48 28.24 -6.08
N VAL A 231 4.31 27.63 -5.92
CA VAL A 231 4.13 26.18 -5.79
C VAL A 231 3.05 25.70 -6.74
N CYS A 232 3.37 24.72 -7.57
CA CYS A 232 2.37 24.00 -8.35
C CYS A 232 1.63 22.98 -7.48
N TYR A 233 0.32 22.90 -7.63
CA TYR A 233 -0.51 21.87 -7.01
C TYR A 233 -1.09 21.02 -8.13
N VAL A 234 -0.72 19.74 -8.19
CA VAL A 234 -1.13 18.85 -9.29
C VAL A 234 -1.86 17.63 -8.77
N ALA A 235 -3.03 17.35 -9.34
CA ALA A 235 -3.75 16.11 -9.10
C ALA A 235 -3.79 15.28 -10.40
N PHE A 236 -3.22 14.08 -10.36
CA PHE A 236 -3.24 13.16 -11.50
C PHE A 236 -4.49 12.28 -11.44
N TRP A 237 -5.27 12.29 -12.51
CA TRP A 237 -6.48 11.46 -12.68
C TRP A 237 -6.39 10.60 -13.93
N ASP A 238 -7.12 9.50 -13.96
CA ASP A 238 -7.43 8.75 -15.17
C ASP A 238 -8.81 9.17 -15.69
N GLU A 239 -9.15 8.72 -16.90
CA GLU A 239 -10.43 9.05 -17.53
C GLU A 239 -11.62 8.57 -16.68
N VAL A 240 -11.48 7.43 -16.00
CA VAL A 240 -12.50 6.90 -15.07
C VAL A 240 -12.71 7.85 -13.89
N THR A 241 -11.64 8.34 -13.27
CA THR A 241 -11.74 9.28 -12.14
C THR A 241 -12.32 10.60 -12.58
N LEU A 242 -11.91 11.13 -13.75
CA LEU A 242 -12.49 12.35 -14.30
C LEU A 242 -14.01 12.24 -14.43
N SER A 243 -14.51 11.23 -15.18
CA SER A 243 -15.95 11.04 -15.38
C SER A 243 -16.70 10.81 -14.06
N THR A 244 -16.06 10.14 -13.10
CA THR A 244 -16.63 9.91 -11.76
C THR A 244 -16.81 11.21 -10.99
N GLN A 245 -15.80 12.10 -11.00
CA GLN A 245 -15.85 13.38 -10.27
C GLN A 245 -16.82 14.36 -10.95
N GLU A 246 -16.87 14.37 -12.29
CA GLU A 246 -17.84 15.17 -13.06
C GLU A 246 -19.29 14.77 -12.75
N ALA A 247 -19.57 13.46 -12.65
CA ALA A 247 -20.88 12.95 -12.25
C ALA A 247 -21.29 13.36 -10.81
N GLU A 248 -20.32 13.67 -9.95
CA GLU A 248 -20.53 14.21 -8.60
C GLU A 248 -20.62 15.74 -8.58
N GLY A 249 -20.60 16.40 -9.74
CA GLY A 249 -20.68 17.85 -9.87
C GLY A 249 -19.35 18.58 -9.66
N LYS A 250 -18.23 17.85 -9.57
CA LYS A 250 -16.88 18.45 -9.49
C LYS A 250 -16.34 18.63 -10.89
N LEU A 251 -16.80 19.67 -11.54
CA LEU A 251 -16.39 20.02 -12.88
C LEU A 251 -15.05 20.75 -12.85
N THR A 252 -14.21 20.47 -13.83
CA THR A 252 -12.94 21.17 -13.99
C THR A 252 -13.20 22.59 -14.51
N GLY A 253 -12.67 23.58 -13.80
CA GLY A 253 -12.82 25.00 -14.14
C GLY A 253 -11.84 25.48 -15.20
N GLU A 254 -11.66 26.81 -15.28
CA GLU A 254 -10.70 27.44 -16.18
C GLU A 254 -9.28 26.90 -15.98
N ASN A 255 -8.53 26.80 -17.08
CA ASN A 255 -7.17 26.23 -17.10
C ASN A 255 -7.09 24.82 -16.51
N GLU A 256 -8.20 24.08 -16.60
CA GLU A 256 -8.39 22.74 -16.05
C GLU A 256 -7.95 22.62 -14.56
N MET A 257 -8.44 23.57 -13.77
CA MET A 257 -8.23 23.68 -12.33
C MET A 257 -9.49 23.29 -11.53
N ILE A 258 -9.31 22.64 -10.37
CA ILE A 258 -10.35 22.50 -9.34
C ILE A 258 -9.82 23.08 -8.03
N GLY A 259 -10.30 24.26 -7.68
CA GLY A 259 -9.74 25.06 -6.58
C GLY A 259 -8.26 25.34 -6.84
N ARG A 260 -7.38 24.82 -6.00
CA ARG A 260 -5.92 24.99 -6.14
C ARG A 260 -5.26 23.96 -7.04
N TRP A 261 -5.92 22.83 -7.27
CA TRP A 261 -5.34 21.71 -8.01
C TRP A 261 -5.46 21.91 -9.51
N ARG A 262 -4.34 21.84 -10.23
CA ARG A 262 -4.31 21.56 -11.67
C ARG A 262 -4.62 20.08 -11.88
N ILE A 263 -5.69 19.78 -12.60
CA ILE A 263 -6.08 18.41 -12.92
C ILE A 263 -5.33 17.98 -14.18
N ILE A 264 -4.50 16.95 -14.05
CA ILE A 264 -3.79 16.34 -15.19
C ILE A 264 -4.38 14.97 -15.44
N VAL A 265 -5.06 14.83 -16.57
CA VAL A 265 -5.70 13.57 -16.98
C VAL A 265 -4.68 12.74 -17.75
N VAL A 266 -4.34 11.58 -17.18
CA VAL A 266 -3.42 10.60 -17.74
C VAL A 266 -4.19 9.57 -18.54
N LYS A 267 -3.74 9.32 -19.76
CA LYS A 267 -4.30 8.31 -20.67
C LYS A 267 -3.36 7.13 -20.82
N ASN A 268 -3.87 6.00 -21.32
CA ASN A 268 -3.06 4.84 -21.66
C ASN A 268 -2.21 4.34 -20.47
N LEU A 269 -2.83 4.11 -19.32
CA LEU A 269 -2.12 3.66 -18.12
C LEU A 269 -1.34 2.34 -18.38
N PRO A 270 -0.10 2.23 -17.91
CA PRO A 270 0.79 1.10 -18.23
C PRO A 270 0.50 -0.17 -17.45
N PHE A 271 -0.25 -0.10 -16.36
CA PHE A 271 -0.55 -1.24 -15.51
C PHE A 271 -2.07 -1.45 -15.38
N VAL A 272 -2.50 -2.70 -15.24
CA VAL A 272 -3.88 -3.03 -14.90
C VAL A 272 -4.20 -2.64 -13.45
N ASP A 273 -3.24 -2.80 -12.53
CA ASP A 273 -3.38 -2.38 -11.13
C ASP A 273 -3.29 -0.85 -11.00
N GLN A 274 -4.42 -0.23 -10.66
CA GLN A 274 -4.52 1.21 -10.42
C GLN A 274 -3.67 1.69 -9.24
N ARG A 275 -3.45 0.84 -8.23
CA ARG A 275 -2.54 1.15 -7.12
C ARG A 275 -1.11 1.25 -7.62
N LEU A 276 -0.72 0.40 -8.56
CA LEU A 276 0.60 0.43 -9.19
C LEU A 276 0.73 1.65 -10.11
N ASN A 277 -0.30 1.99 -10.89
CA ASN A 277 -0.32 3.26 -11.65
C ASN A 277 -0.12 4.48 -10.74
N GLY A 278 -0.75 4.49 -9.56
CA GLY A 278 -0.59 5.56 -8.56
C GLY A 278 0.85 5.71 -8.02
N LYS A 279 1.70 4.70 -8.23
CA LYS A 279 3.13 4.79 -7.89
C LYS A 279 3.92 5.66 -8.85
N ILE A 280 3.45 5.85 -10.08
CA ILE A 280 4.12 6.67 -11.09
C ILE A 280 4.19 8.14 -10.62
N PRO A 281 3.08 8.86 -10.37
CA PRO A 281 3.17 10.24 -9.91
C PRO A 281 3.79 10.36 -8.51
N LYS A 282 3.66 9.33 -7.66
CA LYS A 282 4.27 9.25 -6.33
C LYS A 282 5.78 9.15 -6.37
N MET A 283 6.32 8.25 -7.18
CA MET A 283 7.73 7.85 -7.11
C MET A 283 8.55 8.55 -8.18
N LEU A 284 7.99 8.74 -9.37
CA LEU A 284 8.66 9.29 -10.55
C LEU A 284 8.40 10.79 -10.77
N THR A 285 8.13 11.57 -9.70
CA THR A 285 7.94 13.04 -9.85
C THR A 285 9.13 13.72 -10.52
N HIS A 286 10.36 13.24 -10.32
CA HIS A 286 11.53 13.79 -11.00
C HIS A 286 11.57 13.52 -12.51
N ARG A 287 10.89 12.47 -13.00
CA ARG A 287 10.70 12.23 -14.44
C ARG A 287 9.59 13.11 -15.00
N LEU A 288 8.55 13.35 -14.19
CA LEU A 288 7.36 14.12 -14.56
C LEU A 288 7.60 15.64 -14.55
N PHE A 289 8.37 16.14 -13.58
CA PHE A 289 8.66 17.55 -13.38
C PHE A 289 10.18 17.78 -13.47
N PRO A 290 10.76 17.75 -14.68
CA PRO A 290 12.22 17.78 -14.86
C PRO A 290 12.87 19.09 -14.38
N GLU A 291 12.07 20.15 -14.26
CA GLU A 291 12.50 21.49 -13.84
C GLU A 291 12.29 21.75 -12.34
N ALA A 292 11.69 20.81 -11.62
CA ALA A 292 11.41 20.95 -10.19
C ALA A 292 12.66 20.67 -9.35
N SER A 293 12.87 21.47 -8.31
CA SER A 293 13.92 21.26 -7.30
C SER A 293 13.38 20.53 -6.08
N TYR A 294 12.09 20.71 -5.77
CA TYR A 294 11.45 20.11 -4.61
C TYR A 294 10.07 19.52 -4.94
N SER A 295 9.69 18.48 -4.21
CA SER A 295 8.32 17.96 -4.28
C SER A 295 7.79 17.44 -2.95
N ILE A 296 6.45 17.50 -2.82
CA ILE A 296 5.68 16.96 -1.71
C ILE A 296 4.60 16.04 -2.30
N TRP A 297 4.72 14.74 -2.07
CA TRP A 297 3.65 13.79 -2.34
C TRP A 297 2.66 13.77 -1.18
N VAL A 298 1.36 13.71 -1.49
CA VAL A 298 0.28 13.50 -0.52
C VAL A 298 -0.70 12.45 -1.06
N ASP A 299 -0.89 11.34 -0.34
CA ASP A 299 -1.91 10.34 -0.69
C ASP A 299 -3.31 10.98 -0.70
N SER A 300 -4.14 10.59 -1.65
CA SER A 300 -5.49 11.15 -1.90
C SER A 300 -6.47 11.05 -0.71
N LYS A 301 -6.25 10.11 0.20
CA LYS A 301 -7.04 9.96 1.44
C LYS A 301 -6.78 11.05 2.50
N TYR A 302 -5.87 11.98 2.20
CA TYR A 302 -5.42 13.04 3.09
C TYR A 302 -5.67 14.42 2.49
N GLN A 303 -6.08 15.37 3.34
CA GLN A 303 -6.04 16.79 3.01
C GLN A 303 -4.72 17.38 3.51
N PHE A 304 -3.93 17.97 2.60
CA PHE A 304 -2.72 18.71 2.96
C PHE A 304 -3.07 20.03 3.66
N ARG A 305 -2.44 20.30 4.80
CA ARG A 305 -2.89 21.40 5.70
C ARG A 305 -1.78 22.32 6.23
N ARG A 306 -0.63 22.34 5.56
CA ARG A 306 0.54 23.14 5.93
C ARG A 306 1.12 23.85 4.71
N ASP A 307 1.76 24.99 4.94
CA ASP A 307 2.45 25.70 3.86
C ASP A 307 3.61 24.84 3.29
N PRO A 308 3.66 24.58 1.97
CA PRO A 308 4.69 23.76 1.36
C PRO A 308 6.11 24.26 1.66
N ILE A 309 6.34 25.58 1.65
CA ILE A 309 7.67 26.15 1.88
C ILE A 309 8.06 25.95 3.34
N GLY A 310 7.12 26.14 4.27
CA GLY A 310 7.33 25.84 5.68
C GLY A 310 7.60 24.34 5.94
N VAL A 311 7.01 23.44 5.15
CA VAL A 311 7.28 21.99 5.22
C VAL A 311 8.67 21.65 4.71
N LEU A 312 9.11 22.25 3.59
CA LEU A 312 10.47 22.09 3.07
C LEU A 312 11.50 22.57 4.09
N GLU A 313 11.28 23.75 4.68
CA GLU A 313 12.16 24.28 5.71
C GLU A 313 12.24 23.35 6.93
N ALA A 314 11.10 22.93 7.46
CA ALA A 314 11.07 22.17 8.71
C ALA A 314 11.58 20.73 8.58
N LEU A 315 11.44 20.10 7.40
CA LEU A 315 11.74 18.67 7.19
C LEU A 315 12.96 18.39 6.33
N LEU A 316 13.42 19.35 5.53
CA LEU A 316 14.62 19.22 4.70
C LEU A 316 15.72 20.17 5.16
N TRP A 317 15.48 21.49 5.11
CA TRP A 317 16.54 22.48 5.32
C TRP A 317 17.04 22.49 6.77
N ARG A 318 16.14 22.57 7.74
CA ARG A 318 16.49 22.58 9.17
C ARG A 318 17.17 21.31 9.64
N THR A 319 16.83 20.18 9.02
CA THR A 319 17.39 18.86 9.37
C THR A 319 18.57 18.46 8.47
N ASN A 320 19.00 19.34 7.56
CA ASN A 320 20.03 19.07 6.56
C ASN A 320 19.80 17.73 5.84
N SER A 321 18.57 17.55 5.35
CA SER A 321 18.07 16.32 4.74
C SER A 321 17.56 16.61 3.33
N THR A 322 17.67 15.63 2.42
CA THR A 322 17.18 15.74 1.04
C THR A 322 15.91 14.91 0.83
N PHE A 323 15.59 14.03 1.77
CA PHE A 323 14.41 13.17 1.72
C PHE A 323 13.78 13.04 3.10
N ALA A 324 12.46 13.21 3.20
CA ALA A 324 11.73 13.04 4.43
C ALA A 324 10.44 12.23 4.24
N ILE A 325 10.20 11.30 5.15
CA ILE A 325 9.06 10.35 5.10
C ILE A 325 8.59 10.01 6.51
N SER A 326 7.29 9.70 6.67
CA SER A 326 6.76 9.31 7.97
C SER A 326 7.23 7.93 8.39
N GLU A 327 7.54 7.77 9.66
CA GLU A 327 7.64 6.46 10.29
C GLU A 327 6.31 5.69 10.21
N HIS A 328 6.41 4.37 10.08
CA HIS A 328 5.26 3.48 10.18
C HIS A 328 4.77 3.35 11.63
N GLY A 329 3.48 3.54 11.87
CA GLY A 329 2.95 3.70 13.24
C GLY A 329 2.74 2.43 14.07
N ALA A 330 2.81 1.23 13.48
CA ALA A 330 2.36 0.00 14.15
C ALA A 330 3.45 -1.07 14.29
N ARG A 331 4.03 -1.50 13.17
CA ARG A 331 5.06 -2.55 13.09
C ARG A 331 6.44 -1.94 12.91
N THR A 332 7.47 -2.75 13.13
CA THR A 332 8.87 -2.30 13.15
C THR A 332 9.81 -3.07 12.23
N ASN A 333 9.53 -4.32 11.87
CA ASN A 333 10.31 -5.10 10.90
C ASN A 333 9.48 -5.51 9.67
N ILE A 334 10.15 -5.84 8.58
CA ILE A 334 9.55 -6.18 7.29
C ILE A 334 8.74 -7.50 7.32
N TYR A 335 9.19 -8.52 8.04
CA TYR A 335 8.56 -9.85 7.99
C TYR A 335 7.21 -9.87 8.72
N ASP A 336 7.10 -9.17 9.84
CA ASP A 336 5.83 -8.96 10.53
C ASP A 336 4.89 -8.05 9.73
N GLU A 337 5.43 -7.09 8.96
CA GLU A 337 4.64 -6.34 7.99
C GLU A 337 4.07 -7.25 6.91
N GLY A 338 4.87 -8.18 6.38
CA GLY A 338 4.42 -9.19 5.42
C GLY A 338 3.23 -9.99 5.93
N LYS A 339 3.34 -10.56 7.14
CA LYS A 339 2.23 -11.28 7.79
C LYS A 339 0.97 -10.39 7.89
N ALA A 340 1.14 -9.14 8.29
CA ALA A 340 0.02 -8.22 8.44
C ALA A 340 -0.61 -7.80 7.10
N ILE A 341 0.17 -7.73 6.01
CA ILE A 341 -0.32 -7.47 4.66
C ILE A 341 -1.22 -8.62 4.21
N VAL A 342 -0.77 -9.86 4.38
CA VAL A 342 -1.54 -11.07 4.03
C VAL A 342 -2.81 -11.16 4.87
N GLN A 343 -2.71 -11.02 6.20
CA GLN A 343 -3.88 -11.04 7.10
C GLN A 343 -4.93 -9.98 6.76
N LYS A 344 -4.49 -8.82 6.25
CA LYS A 344 -5.39 -7.72 5.84
C LYS A 344 -5.87 -7.85 4.39
N HIS A 345 -5.58 -8.95 3.70
CA HIS A 345 -5.95 -9.20 2.31
C HIS A 345 -5.51 -8.05 1.40
N LYS A 346 -4.30 -7.53 1.65
CA LYS A 346 -3.73 -6.41 0.91
C LYS A 346 -2.89 -6.87 -0.30
N ALA A 347 -2.34 -8.07 -0.24
CA ALA A 347 -1.65 -8.77 -1.32
C ALA A 347 -1.88 -10.26 -1.06
N THR A 348 -1.72 -11.09 -2.09
CA THR A 348 -1.86 -12.54 -1.90
C THR A 348 -0.70 -13.09 -1.06
N PRO A 349 -0.87 -14.23 -0.36
CA PRO A 349 0.23 -14.89 0.33
C PRO A 349 1.44 -15.15 -0.59
N GLU A 350 1.19 -15.58 -1.82
CA GLU A 350 2.21 -15.95 -2.81
C GLU A 350 3.02 -14.72 -3.25
N GLU A 351 2.33 -13.62 -3.55
CA GLU A 351 2.97 -12.34 -3.90
C GLU A 351 3.94 -11.86 -2.82
N VAL A 352 3.50 -11.95 -1.55
CA VAL A 352 4.32 -11.54 -0.39
C VAL A 352 5.46 -12.53 -0.15
N GLU A 353 5.23 -13.82 -0.31
CA GLU A 353 6.22 -14.88 -0.11
C GLU A 353 7.37 -14.78 -1.12
N VAL A 354 7.07 -14.55 -2.39
CA VAL A 354 8.10 -14.37 -3.44
C VAL A 354 9.01 -13.19 -3.10
N GLN A 355 8.43 -12.04 -2.74
CA GLN A 355 9.19 -10.84 -2.40
C GLN A 355 10.08 -11.05 -1.17
N LEU A 356 9.52 -11.57 -0.08
CA LEU A 356 10.27 -11.76 1.17
C LEU A 356 11.31 -12.88 1.07
N THR A 357 11.08 -13.89 0.25
CA THR A 357 12.07 -14.95 -0.01
C THR A 357 13.26 -14.39 -0.78
N GLN A 358 13.03 -13.59 -1.81
CA GLN A 358 14.12 -12.90 -2.50
C GLN A 358 14.92 -12.01 -1.53
N TYR A 359 14.25 -11.21 -0.70
CA TYR A 359 14.93 -10.32 0.24
C TYR A 359 15.76 -11.08 1.28
N ARG A 360 15.30 -12.26 1.72
CA ARG A 360 16.10 -13.15 2.58
C ARG A 360 17.34 -13.67 1.85
N GLN A 361 17.19 -14.11 0.60
CA GLN A 361 18.31 -14.61 -0.21
C GLN A 361 19.36 -13.51 -0.43
N ASP A 362 18.91 -12.27 -0.63
CA ASP A 362 19.80 -11.11 -0.78
C ASP A 362 20.51 -10.75 0.54
N GLY A 363 20.07 -11.29 1.69
CA GLY A 363 20.67 -11.04 3.01
C GLY A 363 20.02 -9.92 3.81
N MET A 364 18.77 -9.54 3.50
CA MET A 364 18.07 -8.47 4.21
C MET A 364 17.92 -8.79 5.72
N PRO A 365 18.41 -7.91 6.62
CA PRO A 365 18.36 -8.16 8.05
C PRO A 365 16.94 -8.07 8.61
N ASP A 366 16.63 -8.91 9.59
CA ASP A 366 15.38 -8.85 10.38
C ASP A 366 15.53 -7.86 11.55
N GLU A 367 15.81 -6.61 11.23
CA GLU A 367 16.05 -5.56 12.22
C GLU A 367 14.95 -4.50 12.23
N LYS A 368 14.70 -3.94 13.42
CA LYS A 368 13.73 -2.84 13.60
C LYS A 368 14.27 -1.49 13.11
N ARG A 369 15.59 -1.39 12.99
CA ARG A 369 16.29 -0.20 12.52
C ARG A 369 17.27 -0.58 11.43
N LEU A 370 17.41 0.29 10.44
CA LEU A 370 18.34 0.17 9.33
C LEU A 370 19.11 1.48 9.27
N HIS A 371 20.44 1.43 9.34
CA HIS A 371 21.30 2.63 9.28
C HIS A 371 20.92 3.70 10.32
N GLY A 372 20.54 3.26 11.52
CA GLY A 372 20.09 4.16 12.59
C GLY A 372 18.70 4.75 12.40
N LEU A 373 17.98 4.44 11.32
CA LEU A 373 16.60 4.85 11.04
C LEU A 373 15.61 3.72 11.33
N LYS A 374 14.32 4.02 11.49
CA LYS A 374 13.30 2.97 11.61
C LYS A 374 13.15 2.22 10.30
N ALA A 375 13.08 0.89 10.32
CA ALA A 375 13.02 0.13 9.07
C ALA A 375 11.74 0.47 8.26
N LEU A 376 10.58 0.45 8.91
CA LEU A 376 9.31 0.68 8.23
C LEU A 376 8.89 2.16 8.18
N ALA A 377 8.49 2.59 6.99
CA ALA A 377 7.89 3.90 6.72
C ALA A 377 6.40 3.79 6.35
N GLU A 378 5.68 4.88 6.54
CA GLU A 378 4.35 5.12 5.96
C GLU A 378 4.47 6.20 4.89
N ALA A 379 4.51 5.75 3.64
CA ALA A 379 4.78 6.59 2.48
C ALA A 379 3.60 7.47 2.03
N SER A 380 2.72 7.88 2.94
CA SER A 380 1.54 8.66 2.57
C SER A 380 1.81 10.16 2.42
N ILE A 381 2.94 10.63 2.94
CA ILE A 381 3.53 11.93 2.65
C ILE A 381 5.02 11.70 2.44
N ILE A 382 5.55 12.24 1.34
CA ILE A 382 6.97 12.19 1.03
C ILE A 382 7.39 13.60 0.65
N VAL A 383 8.42 14.14 1.30
CA VAL A 383 8.96 15.47 1.03
C VAL A 383 10.39 15.28 0.54
N ARG A 384 10.76 15.86 -0.60
CA ARG A 384 12.08 15.61 -1.20
C ARG A 384 12.62 16.81 -1.96
N GLU A 385 13.94 16.94 -1.90
CA GLU A 385 14.75 17.63 -2.90
C GLU A 385 15.05 16.65 -4.04
N LEU A 386 14.94 17.12 -5.29
CA LEU A 386 15.09 16.29 -6.49
C LEU A 386 16.54 16.25 -6.97
N THR A 387 17.42 15.72 -6.12
CA THR A 387 18.84 15.50 -6.42
C THR A 387 19.06 14.18 -7.19
N PRO A 388 20.21 14.00 -7.88
CA PRO A 388 20.53 12.71 -8.50
C PRO A 388 20.50 11.54 -7.51
N LEU A 389 20.98 11.71 -6.28
CA LEU A 389 20.96 10.65 -5.27
C LEU A 389 19.53 10.26 -4.85
N THR A 390 18.68 11.24 -4.55
CA THR A 390 17.28 11.00 -4.17
C THR A 390 16.46 10.45 -5.34
N ASN A 391 16.74 10.88 -6.57
CA ASN A 391 16.09 10.35 -7.76
C ASN A 391 16.47 8.89 -7.99
N HIS A 392 17.73 8.51 -7.79
CA HIS A 392 18.20 7.12 -7.89
C HIS A 392 17.53 6.22 -6.87
N PHE A 393 17.45 6.68 -5.61
CA PHE A 393 16.70 6.00 -4.55
C PHE A 393 15.24 5.74 -4.95
N MET A 394 14.57 6.75 -5.53
CA MET A 394 13.18 6.63 -5.95
C MET A 394 13.00 5.72 -7.17
N CYS A 395 13.95 5.69 -8.09
CA CYS A 395 13.96 4.74 -9.21
C CYS A 395 14.13 3.30 -8.73
N ALA A 396 15.13 3.03 -7.88
CA ALA A 396 15.34 1.71 -7.29
C ALA A 396 14.10 1.24 -6.51
N TRP A 397 13.49 2.13 -5.73
CA TRP A 397 12.27 1.82 -5.00
C TRP A 397 11.07 1.56 -5.91
N PHE A 398 10.90 2.34 -6.98
CA PHE A 398 9.86 2.08 -7.97
C PHE A 398 10.05 0.72 -8.65
N ASN A 399 11.28 0.36 -9.03
CA ASN A 399 11.56 -0.93 -9.66
C ASN A 399 11.23 -2.12 -8.76
N GLU A 400 11.53 -2.04 -7.46
CA GLU A 400 11.16 -3.08 -6.49
C GLU A 400 9.63 -3.20 -6.31
N VAL A 401 8.92 -2.06 -6.34
CA VAL A 401 7.45 -2.02 -6.28
C VAL A 401 6.81 -2.64 -7.53
N VAL A 402 7.42 -2.42 -8.69
CA VAL A 402 6.97 -2.92 -9.99
C VAL A 402 7.29 -4.41 -10.17
N ARG A 403 8.47 -4.86 -9.71
CA ARG A 403 8.92 -6.26 -9.82
C ARG A 403 8.13 -7.20 -8.90
N PHE A 404 7.77 -6.72 -7.72
CA PHE A 404 7.11 -7.52 -6.69
C PHE A 404 5.70 -6.99 -6.42
N THR A 405 5.41 -6.62 -5.17
CA THR A 405 4.08 -6.16 -4.78
C THR A 405 4.00 -4.64 -4.78
N SER A 406 2.81 -4.11 -5.07
CA SER A 406 2.53 -2.67 -4.97
C SER A 406 2.55 -2.12 -3.51
N ARG A 407 2.90 -2.98 -2.54
CA ARG A 407 3.01 -2.69 -1.11
C ARG A 407 4.39 -2.12 -0.79
N ASP A 408 4.46 -0.81 -0.95
CA ASP A 408 5.64 0.01 -0.66
C ASP A 408 6.24 -0.13 0.75
N GLN A 409 5.46 -0.66 1.71
CA GLN A 409 5.92 -1.00 3.06
C GLN A 409 6.95 -2.15 3.09
N LEU A 410 6.98 -3.02 2.07
CA LEU A 410 7.96 -4.09 1.93
C LEU A 410 9.20 -3.65 1.15
N SER A 411 9.02 -2.94 0.05
CA SER A 411 10.15 -2.53 -0.81
C SER A 411 10.93 -1.34 -0.26
N PHE A 412 10.30 -0.42 0.49
CA PHE A 412 11.01 0.72 1.10
C PHE A 412 12.16 0.31 2.03
N PRO A 413 11.95 -0.54 3.07
CA PRO A 413 13.03 -0.94 3.97
C PRO A 413 14.14 -1.68 3.21
N TYR A 414 13.80 -2.44 2.18
CA TYR A 414 14.78 -3.14 1.36
C TYR A 414 15.69 -2.15 0.61
N VAL A 415 15.13 -1.15 -0.07
CA VAL A 415 15.91 -0.14 -0.81
C VAL A 415 16.71 0.74 0.14
N LEU A 416 16.12 1.09 1.30
CA LEU A 416 16.82 1.80 2.38
C LEU A 416 18.07 1.04 2.84
N TRP A 417 17.93 -0.27 3.06
CA TRP A 417 19.05 -1.13 3.44
C TRP A 417 20.12 -1.20 2.34
N ARG A 418 19.72 -1.50 1.09
CA ARG A 418 20.63 -1.69 -0.06
C ARG A 418 21.43 -0.43 -0.43
N LEU A 419 20.79 0.74 -0.45
CA LEU A 419 21.42 1.98 -0.93
C LEU A 419 22.08 2.80 0.19
N ASN A 420 21.66 2.62 1.45
CA ASN A 420 22.16 3.40 2.60
C ASN A 420 22.28 4.91 2.31
N MET A 421 21.22 5.49 1.74
CA MET A 421 21.24 6.88 1.28
C MET A 421 21.35 7.84 2.48
N PRO A 422 22.37 8.72 2.55
CA PRO A 422 22.45 9.75 3.58
C PRO A 422 21.36 10.82 3.40
N GLY A 423 21.07 11.57 4.47
CA GLY A 423 20.14 12.70 4.40
C GLY A 423 18.66 12.30 4.37
N ILE A 424 18.32 11.13 4.90
CA ILE A 424 16.93 10.70 5.13
C ILE A 424 16.46 11.16 6.53
N ASN A 425 15.37 11.93 6.56
CA ASN A 425 14.64 12.31 7.77
C ASN A 425 13.37 11.46 7.91
N MET A 426 13.39 10.48 8.82
CA MET A 426 12.18 9.73 9.18
C MET A 426 11.45 10.40 10.35
N PHE A 427 10.38 11.14 10.04
CA PHE A 427 9.64 11.90 11.05
C PHE A 427 8.53 11.05 11.71
N PRO A 428 8.20 11.31 12.98
CA PRO A 428 7.23 10.51 13.71
C PRO A 428 5.79 10.69 13.19
N VAL A 429 4.94 9.71 13.49
CA VAL A 429 3.50 9.71 13.12
C VAL A 429 2.78 10.99 13.54
N CYS A 430 3.17 11.58 14.67
CA CYS A 430 2.55 12.81 15.16
C CYS A 430 2.85 14.02 14.26
N THR A 431 4.04 14.07 13.65
CA THR A 431 4.39 15.07 12.62
C THR A 431 3.57 14.85 11.36
N ARG A 432 3.43 13.61 10.89
CA ARG A 432 2.53 13.30 9.76
C ARG A 432 1.11 13.81 10.00
N ARG A 433 0.54 13.54 11.18
CA ARG A 433 -0.80 14.01 11.58
C ARG A 433 -0.89 15.54 11.64
N ASP A 434 0.24 16.22 11.79
CA ASP A 434 0.28 17.68 11.72
C ASP A 434 0.28 18.22 10.29
N LEU A 435 0.87 17.47 9.34
CA LEU A 435 0.94 17.83 7.92
C LEU A 435 -0.36 17.61 7.16
N VAL A 436 -1.20 16.66 7.60
CA VAL A 436 -2.44 16.28 6.91
C VAL A 436 -3.61 15.98 7.84
N ASN A 437 -4.83 16.27 7.37
CA ASN A 437 -6.05 15.76 7.96
C ASN A 437 -6.41 14.41 7.33
N SER A 438 -6.63 13.39 8.17
CA SER A 438 -7.05 12.05 7.73
C SER A 438 -8.55 12.03 7.46
N LEU A 439 -8.93 11.80 6.21
CA LEU A 439 -10.33 11.75 5.78
C LEU A 439 -10.75 10.33 5.39
N GLY A 440 -9.78 9.48 5.09
CA GLY A 440 -10.02 8.07 4.75
C GLY A 440 -10.35 7.90 3.26
N HIS A 441 -10.56 6.66 2.84
CA HIS A 441 -10.93 6.37 1.46
C HIS A 441 -12.45 6.45 1.32
N THR A 442 -12.96 7.30 0.44
CA THR A 442 -14.39 7.37 0.11
C THR A 442 -14.81 6.19 -0.76
N ARG A 443 -13.92 5.75 -1.66
CA ARG A 443 -14.11 4.55 -2.50
C ARG A 443 -12.84 3.72 -2.52
N LYS A 444 -12.96 2.43 -2.20
CA LYS A 444 -11.89 1.49 -2.47
C LYS A 444 -11.91 1.19 -3.97
N VAL A 445 -10.79 1.41 -4.64
CA VAL A 445 -10.60 0.96 -6.02
C VAL A 445 -10.92 -0.53 -6.08
N LYS A 446 -11.95 -0.89 -6.83
CA LYS A 446 -12.27 -2.30 -7.10
C LYS A 446 -11.21 -2.80 -8.11
N PRO A 447 -10.58 -3.97 -7.89
CA PRO A 447 -9.84 -4.61 -8.95
C PRO A 447 -10.76 -4.76 -10.16
N LEU A 448 -10.27 -4.45 -11.36
CA LEU A 448 -10.98 -4.82 -12.58
C LEU A 448 -11.05 -6.34 -12.61
N THR A 449 -12.21 -6.91 -12.28
CA THR A 449 -12.49 -8.31 -12.62
C THR A 449 -12.44 -8.40 -14.13
N GLN A 450 -11.51 -9.19 -14.66
CA GLN A 450 -11.57 -9.63 -16.04
C GLN A 450 -12.90 -10.34 -16.22
N THR A 451 -13.88 -9.66 -16.81
CA THR A 451 -15.00 -10.35 -17.42
C THR A 451 -14.43 -11.05 -18.64
N ASN A 452 -14.25 -12.37 -18.56
CA ASN A 452 -14.08 -13.19 -19.74
C ASN A 452 -15.32 -13.00 -20.61
N SER A 453 -15.28 -12.03 -21.52
CA SER A 453 -16.20 -11.96 -22.64
C SER A 453 -15.66 -12.89 -23.70
N ASP A 454 -15.99 -14.18 -23.59
CA ASP A 454 -16.02 -15.12 -24.70
C ASP A 454 -16.80 -16.36 -24.27
N SER A 455 -18.07 -16.44 -24.67
CA SER A 455 -18.75 -17.64 -25.19
C SER A 455 -20.27 -17.49 -25.15
N SER A 456 -20.85 -16.82 -26.16
CA SER A 456 -22.18 -17.17 -26.69
C SER A 456 -22.45 -16.36 -27.96
N ALA A 457 -21.78 -16.73 -29.04
CA ALA A 457 -22.34 -16.59 -30.38
C ALA A 457 -22.41 -18.01 -30.95
N ALA A 458 -23.58 -18.62 -30.79
CA ALA A 458 -24.11 -19.70 -31.60
C ALA A 458 -25.62 -19.43 -31.74
#